data_AF-A0A356GPM9-F1
#
_entry.id   AF-A0A356GPM9-F1
#
_cell.length_a   1.000
_cell.length_b   1.000
_cell.length_c   1.000
_cell.angle_alpha   90.00
_cell.angle_beta   90.00
_cell.angle_gamma   90.00
#
_symmetry.space_group_name_H-M   'P 1'
#
loop_
_entity.id
_entity.type
_entity.pdbx_description
1 polymer ?
#
loop_
_entity_poly.entity_id
_entity_poly.type
_entity_poly.pdbx_seq_one_letter_code
_entity_poly.pdbx_strand_id
1 'polypeptide(L)'
;MEKGSCSRNRRGQGLTEYIIIVALVAIAAIGVVNIFGNQIRNQFATIVAAMSGNSLTVESLADDAKGQATQRTLKDYASKNRK
;
A
#
# COMPACT_ATOMS: atom_id res chain seq x y z
N MET A 1 -36.58 -47.21 -11.34
CA MET A 1 -36.84 -45.77 -11.41
C MET A 1 -35.72 -45.07 -10.66
N GLU A 2 -34.69 -44.65 -11.39
CA GLU A 2 -33.45 -44.10 -10.85
C GLU A 2 -33.66 -42.63 -10.44
N LYS A 3 -33.19 -42.29 -9.24
CA LYS A 3 -33.50 -41.03 -8.55
C LYS A 3 -32.80 -39.84 -9.20
N GLY A 4 -33.54 -38.76 -9.39
CA GLY A 4 -33.04 -37.49 -9.93
C GLY A 4 -31.88 -36.91 -9.11
N SER A 5 -30.79 -36.60 -9.80
CA SER A 5 -29.66 -35.84 -9.24
C SER A 5 -30.08 -34.39 -9.02
N CYS A 6 -30.09 -33.97 -7.76
CA CYS A 6 -30.37 -32.59 -7.37
C CYS A 6 -29.15 -31.73 -7.72
N SER A 7 -29.21 -31.02 -8.86
CA SER A 7 -28.22 -30.00 -9.23
C SER A 7 -28.23 -28.88 -8.18
N ARG A 8 -27.18 -28.82 -7.35
CA ARG A 8 -26.95 -27.70 -6.42
C ARG A 8 -26.78 -26.42 -7.26
N ASN A 9 -27.81 -25.59 -7.26
CA ASN A 9 -27.79 -24.27 -7.88
C ASN A 9 -26.60 -23.45 -7.34
N ARG A 10 -25.53 -23.33 -8.13
CA ARG A 10 -24.32 -22.52 -7.88
C ARG A 10 -24.55 -21.02 -8.08
N ARG A 11 -25.72 -20.49 -7.72
CA ARG A 11 -25.98 -19.05 -7.79
C ARG A 11 -25.51 -18.41 -6.49
N GLY A 12 -24.25 -17.97 -6.47
CA GLY A 12 -23.64 -17.27 -5.33
C GLY A 12 -22.32 -17.86 -4.82
N GLN A 13 -21.96 -19.08 -5.22
CA GLN A 13 -20.70 -19.71 -4.81
C GLN A 13 -19.47 -18.91 -5.29
N GLY A 14 -19.49 -18.43 -6.54
CA GLY A 14 -18.39 -17.63 -7.09
C GLY A 14 -18.38 -16.16 -6.68
N LEU A 15 -19.53 -15.59 -6.29
CA LEU A 15 -19.62 -14.17 -5.94
C LEU A 15 -19.01 -13.88 -4.57
N THR A 16 -19.30 -14.75 -3.58
CA THR A 16 -18.72 -14.61 -2.24
C THR A 16 -17.22 -14.89 -2.25
N GLU A 17 -16.78 -15.90 -3.00
CA GLU A 17 -15.36 -16.23 -3.16
C GLU A 17 -14.58 -15.08 -3.81
N TYR A 18 -15.13 -14.50 -4.87
CA TYR A 18 -14.54 -13.32 -5.52
C TYR A 18 -14.43 -12.13 -4.56
N ILE A 19 -15.49 -11.82 -3.80
CA ILE A 19 -15.48 -10.72 -2.83
C ILE A 19 -14.40 -10.94 -1.76
N ILE A 20 -14.23 -12.17 -1.28
CA ILE A 20 -13.20 -12.49 -0.29
C ILE A 20 -11.80 -12.28 -0.88
N ILE A 21 -11.53 -12.79 -2.08
CA ILE A 21 -10.22 -12.61 -2.73
C ILE A 21 -9.93 -11.13 -3.01
N VAL A 22 -10.92 -10.37 -3.51
CA VAL A 22 -10.79 -8.93 -3.74
C VAL A 22 -10.51 -8.18 -2.43
N ALA A 23 -11.20 -8.51 -1.34
CA ALA A 23 -10.95 -7.91 -0.04
C ALA A 23 -9.52 -8.15 0.45
N LEU A 24 -8.98 -9.37 0.27
CA LEU A 24 -7.60 -9.69 0.63
C LEU A 24 -6.58 -8.90 -0.22
N VAL A 25 -6.79 -8.82 -1.54
CA VAL A 25 -5.91 -8.04 -2.43
C VAL A 25 -5.98 -6.55 -2.11
N ALA A 26 -7.17 -6.01 -1.80
CA ALA A 26 -7.34 -4.60 -1.44
C ALA A 26 -6.58 -4.23 -0.17
N ILE A 27 -6.65 -5.06 0.87
CA ILE A 27 -5.89 -4.83 2.12
C ILE A 27 -4.37 -4.86 1.84
N ALA A 28 -3.90 -5.82 1.05
CA ALA A 28 -2.49 -5.88 0.65
C ALA A 28 -2.06 -4.64 -0.14
N ALA A 29 -2.89 -4.19 -1.09
CA ALA A 29 -2.62 -3.01 -1.90
C ALA A 29 -2.53 -1.73 -1.07
N ILE A 30 -3.40 -1.55 -0.06
CA ILE A 30 -3.29 -0.42 0.88
C ILE A 30 -1.94 -0.45 1.59
N GLY A 31 -1.48 -1.61 2.05
CA GLY A 31 -0.17 -1.76 2.68
C GLY A 31 0.99 -1.38 1.75
N VAL A 32 0.99 -1.90 0.52
CA VAL A 32 2.03 -1.62 -0.49
C VAL A 32 2.05 -0.13 -0.84
N VAL A 33 0.89 0.49 -1.11
CA VAL A 33 0.83 1.90 -1.48
C VAL A 33 1.28 2.81 -0.34
N ASN A 34 1.00 2.47 0.93
CA ASN A 34 1.51 3.24 2.07
C ASN A 34 3.03 3.14 2.23
N ILE A 35 3.61 1.95 2.04
CA ILE A 35 5.06 1.72 2.22
C ILE A 35 5.84 2.32 1.04
N PHE A 36 5.40 2.06 -0.19
CA PHE A 36 6.14 2.43 -1.41
C PHE A 36 5.70 3.76 -2.02
N GLY A 37 4.54 4.31 -1.64
CA GLY A 37 4.00 5.55 -2.21
C GLY A 37 4.91 6.77 -1.98
N ASN A 38 5.52 6.87 -0.80
CA ASN A 38 6.49 7.92 -0.50
C ASN A 38 7.74 7.81 -1.39
N GLN A 39 8.25 6.58 -1.59
CA GLN A 39 9.43 6.34 -2.42
C GLN A 39 9.18 6.67 -3.89
N ILE A 40 8.00 6.31 -4.41
CA ILE A 40 7.59 6.62 -5.79
C ILE A 40 7.41 8.14 -5.96
N ARG A 41 6.75 8.80 -5.01
CA ARG A 41 6.55 10.26 -5.03
C ARG A 41 7.86 11.03 -5.00
N ASN A 42 8.83 10.61 -4.19
CA ASN A 42 10.15 11.24 -4.14
C ASN A 42 10.89 11.12 -5.47
N GLN A 43 10.90 9.93 -6.08
CA GLN A 43 11.51 9.74 -7.41
C GLN A 43 10.82 10.57 -8.49
N PHE A 44 9.48 10.64 -8.46
CA PHE A 44 8.72 11.46 -9.39
C PHE A 44 9.03 12.95 -9.23
N ALA A 45 9.17 13.44 -7.98
CA ALA A 45 9.56 14.82 -7.70
C ALA A 45 10.96 15.13 -8.24
N THR A 46 11.91 14.20 -8.12
CA THR A 46 13.25 14.33 -8.71
C THR A 46 13.20 14.45 -10.23
N ILE A 47 12.40 13.62 -10.91
CA ILE A 47 12.23 13.67 -12.37
C ILE A 47 11.61 15.00 -12.79
N VAL A 48 10.57 15.46 -12.09
CA VAL A 48 9.92 16.75 -12.36
C VAL A 48 10.90 17.91 -12.14
N ALA A 49 11.71 17.89 -11.08
CA ALA A 49 12.70 18.92 -10.82
C ALA A 49 13.82 18.95 -11.87
N ALA A 50 14.32 17.78 -12.28
CA ALA A 50 15.30 17.67 -13.34
C ALA A 50 14.74 18.18 -14.68
N MET A 51 13.48 17.85 -14.99
CA MET A 51 12.77 18.34 -16.17
C MET A 51 12.49 19.85 -16.11
N SER A 52 12.27 20.41 -14.93
CA SER A 52 12.14 21.87 -14.74
C SER A 52 13.49 22.61 -14.74
N GLY A 53 14.60 21.92 -15.01
CA GLY A 53 15.95 22.50 -15.04
C GLY A 53 16.57 22.77 -13.67
N ASN A 54 15.92 22.33 -12.58
CA ASN A 54 16.44 22.51 -11.22
C ASN A 54 17.17 21.23 -10.81
N SER A 55 18.51 21.27 -10.83
CA SER A 55 19.34 20.14 -10.37
C SER A 55 19.26 20.06 -8.84
N LEU A 56 18.28 19.32 -8.32
CA LEU A 56 18.24 18.96 -6.91
C LEU A 56 19.29 17.88 -6.67
N THR A 57 20.25 18.15 -5.81
CA THR A 57 21.12 17.12 -5.23
C THR A 57 20.21 16.10 -4.54
N VAL A 58 20.07 14.93 -5.15
CA VAL A 58 19.29 13.82 -4.60
C VAL A 58 20.06 13.33 -3.38
N GLU A 59 19.66 13.82 -2.20
CA GLU A 59 20.07 13.19 -0.95
C GLU A 59 19.66 11.73 -1.04
N SER A 60 20.64 10.84 -0.90
CA SER A 60 20.50 9.40 -1.15
C SER A 60 19.22 8.85 -0.53
N LEU A 61 18.41 8.18 -1.37
CA LEU A 61 17.20 7.43 -0.98
C LEU A 61 17.46 6.43 0.16
N ALA A 62 18.72 6.10 0.45
CA ALA A 62 19.13 5.24 1.55
C ALA A 62 19.06 5.94 2.93
N ASP A 63 19.18 7.26 3.01
CA ASP A 63 19.21 7.97 4.29
C ASP A 63 17.81 8.36 4.78
N ASP A 64 16.90 8.67 3.85
CA ASP A 64 15.50 8.98 4.16
C ASP A 64 14.69 7.71 4.52
N ALA A 65 15.02 6.57 3.91
CA ALA A 65 14.49 5.27 4.27
C ALA A 65 14.97 4.81 5.67
N LYS A 66 16.20 5.17 6.07
CA LYS A 66 16.70 4.97 7.44
C LYS A 66 16.01 5.89 8.44
N GLY A 67 15.68 7.12 8.05
CA GLY A 67 14.94 8.08 8.90
C GLY A 67 13.50 7.66 9.20
N GLN A 68 12.83 6.97 8.28
CA GLN A 68 11.46 6.47 8.49
C GLN A 68 11.40 5.07 9.12
N ALA A 69 12.44 4.25 8.96
CA ALA A 69 12.58 2.95 9.62
C ALA A 69 13.16 3.04 11.05
N THR A 70 13.76 4.17 11.44
CA THR A 70 14.19 4.43 12.81
C THR A 70 12.97 4.79 13.67
N GLN A 71 12.24 3.75 14.04
CA GLN A 71 11.36 3.66 15.21
C GLN A 71 10.71 4.97 15.67
N ARG A 72 9.64 5.39 14.97
CA ARG A 72 8.62 6.23 15.62
C ARG A 72 7.99 5.43 16.75
N THR A 73 8.59 5.50 17.92
CA THR A 73 8.08 4.85 19.14
C THR A 73 6.96 5.70 19.73
N LEU A 74 6.18 5.11 20.64
CA LEU A 74 5.10 5.80 21.38
C LEU A 74 5.55 7.12 22.04
N LYS A 75 6.86 7.29 22.29
CA LYS A 75 7.44 8.54 22.81
C LYS A 75 7.35 9.72 21.82
N ASP A 76 7.43 9.49 20.51
CA ASP A 76 7.36 10.56 19.50
C ASP A 76 5.97 11.14 19.33
N TYR A 77 4.93 10.34 19.59
CA TYR A 77 3.55 10.81 19.56
C TYR A 77 3.19 11.62 20.82
N ALA A 78 3.73 11.22 21.98
CA ALA A 78 3.53 11.94 23.24
C ALA A 78 4.24 13.31 23.29
N SER A 79 5.38 13.45 22.62
CA SER A 79 6.13 14.72 22.57
C SER A 79 5.52 15.74 21.62
N LYS A 80 4.90 15.30 20.51
CA LYS A 80 4.32 16.19 19.49
C LYS A 80 3.05 16.92 19.93
N ASN A 81 2.33 16.37 20.91
CA ASN A 81 1.11 16.97 21.50
C ASN A 81 1.38 17.90 22.69
N ARG A 82 2.66 18.18 23.01
CA ARG A 82 3.07 19.06 24.12
C ARG A 82 3.49 20.45 23.66
N LYS A 83 3.06 20.89 22.48
CA LYS A 83 3.16 22.28 22.01
C LYS A 83 1.79 22.90 21.96
#